data_AF-A0A1C6S3E4-F1
#
_entry.id   AF-A0A1C6S3E4-F1
#
_cell.length_a   1.000
_cell.length_b   1.000
_cell.length_c   1.000
_cell.angle_alpha   90.00
_cell.angle_beta   90.00
_cell.angle_gamma   90.00
#
_symmetry.space_group_name_H-M   'P 1'
#
loop_
_entity.id
_entity.type
_entity.pdbx_description
1 polymer ?
#
loop_
_entity_poly.entity_id
_entity_poly.type
_entity_poly.pdbx_seq_one_letter_code
_entity_poly.pdbx_strand_id
1 'polypeptide(L)'
;MVKRFVRLLLTAALVMVGGLSASTTPAVAGSIPTTTTKAYIGAVTASGADQCSSPVSARKGAWVCPDTSKVRADGGTCSALGCWYYVANYWAEFSGDGIYGYNGTTLGSTEFFIEVQFSGGSSTSKPFQFESTRGTKQVRASGERLYLSSAHPEGYPVSGGSTRRTWSGGPYGAGALVNCFGSGGYVGYESTVAHAGVAHQFDWTDPSSSYPGRWYTFIKSPKFHRNSAGAYNLDDPPQMGSAWYGSGWDPS
;
A
#
# COMPACT_ATOMS: atom_id res chain seq x y z
N MET A 1 -18.48 -60.66 -24.17
CA MET A 1 -18.46 -59.79 -25.37
C MET A 1 -17.46 -58.67 -25.09
N VAL A 2 -16.17 -58.70 -25.43
CA VAL A 2 -15.44 -58.85 -26.71
C VAL A 2 -15.60 -57.66 -27.68
N LYS A 3 -14.51 -56.88 -27.80
CA LYS A 3 -14.00 -56.08 -28.96
C LYS A 3 -14.71 -54.74 -29.26
N ARG A 4 -14.08 -53.60 -29.63
CA ARG A 4 -12.78 -53.20 -30.24
C ARG A 4 -12.50 -51.71 -29.86
N PHE A 5 -11.29 -51.27 -29.47
CA PHE A 5 -10.18 -50.77 -30.30
C PHE A 5 -10.53 -49.79 -31.44
N VAL A 6 -10.15 -48.52 -31.28
CA VAL A 6 -9.52 -47.71 -32.35
C VAL A 6 -8.36 -46.91 -31.75
N ARG A 7 -7.15 -47.30 -32.15
CA ARG A 7 -5.92 -46.49 -32.11
C ARG A 7 -6.03 -45.43 -33.22
N LEU A 8 -5.67 -44.18 -32.93
CA LEU A 8 -5.17 -43.28 -33.95
C LEU A 8 -3.72 -42.93 -33.60
N LEU A 9 -2.79 -43.50 -34.37
CA LEU A 9 -1.44 -42.96 -34.53
C LEU A 9 -1.58 -41.63 -35.28
N LEU A 10 -0.84 -40.60 -34.87
CA LEU A 10 -0.30 -39.65 -35.82
C LEU A 10 1.11 -39.22 -35.42
N THR A 11 1.90 -39.06 -36.47
CA THR A 11 3.35 -39.12 -36.57
C THR A 11 4.05 -37.90 -35.99
N ALA A 12 5.24 -38.13 -35.45
CA ALA A 12 6.20 -37.12 -35.00
C ALA A 12 6.61 -36.15 -36.13
N ALA A 13 6.70 -34.87 -35.79
CA ALA A 13 7.53 -33.90 -36.50
C ALA A 13 8.56 -33.35 -35.50
N LEU A 14 9.81 -33.78 -35.69
CA LEU A 14 11.00 -33.29 -35.02
C LEU A 14 11.32 -31.90 -35.58
N VAL A 15 11.17 -30.85 -34.77
CA VAL A 15 11.74 -29.53 -35.06
C VAL A 15 12.83 -29.27 -34.04
N MET A 16 14.08 -29.51 -34.48
CA MET A 16 15.28 -29.03 -33.80
C MET A 16 15.44 -27.54 -34.10
N VAL A 17 15.30 -26.69 -33.09
CA VAL A 17 15.78 -25.30 -33.14
C VAL A 17 16.55 -25.00 -31.86
N GLY A 18 17.87 -24.84 -32.05
CA GLY A 18 18.79 -23.97 -31.31
C GLY A 18 18.64 -23.88 -29.79
N GLY A 19 19.51 -24.59 -29.08
CA GLY A 19 19.85 -24.28 -27.70
C GLY A 19 20.45 -22.87 -27.60
N LEU A 20 19.64 -21.91 -27.19
CA LEU A 20 20.10 -20.67 -26.59
C LEU A 20 20.20 -20.91 -25.09
N SER A 21 21.41 -21.19 -24.61
CA SER A 21 21.76 -21.11 -23.19
C SER A 21 21.52 -19.68 -22.73
N ALA A 22 20.31 -19.40 -22.21
CA ALA A 22 20.06 -18.20 -21.45
C ALA A 22 20.85 -18.33 -20.15
N SER A 23 21.94 -17.57 -20.05
CA SER A 23 22.66 -17.37 -18.80
C SER A 23 21.68 -16.78 -17.78
N THR A 24 21.25 -17.61 -16.82
CA THR A 24 20.56 -17.11 -15.63
C THR A 24 21.59 -16.40 -14.77
N THR A 25 21.89 -15.16 -15.13
CA THR A 25 22.51 -14.24 -14.19
C THR A 25 21.46 -13.98 -13.11
N PRO A 26 21.70 -14.32 -11.83
CA PRO A 26 20.81 -13.89 -10.77
C PRO A 26 20.74 -12.36 -10.85
N ALA A 27 19.52 -11.82 -10.88
CA ALA A 27 19.32 -10.39 -10.73
C ALA A 27 19.98 -9.99 -9.40
N VAL A 28 21.11 -9.27 -9.51
CA VAL A 28 21.82 -8.71 -8.37
C VAL A 28 20.81 -7.85 -7.63
N ALA A 29 20.62 -8.12 -6.34
CA ALA A 29 19.87 -7.24 -5.45
C ALA A 29 20.48 -5.85 -5.59
N GLY A 30 19.74 -4.94 -6.25
CA GLY A 30 20.18 -3.57 -6.44
C GLY A 30 20.53 -2.97 -5.08
N SER A 31 21.76 -2.48 -4.97
CA SER A 31 22.23 -1.73 -3.81
C SER A 31 21.28 -0.56 -3.53
N ILE A 32 20.75 -0.52 -2.31
CA ILE A 32 19.81 0.49 -1.83
C ILE A 32 20.56 1.83 -1.73
N PRO A 33 20.18 2.88 -2.48
CA PRO A 33 20.82 4.19 -2.39
C PRO A 33 20.51 4.84 -1.03
N THR A 34 21.54 5.05 -0.23
CA THR A 34 21.49 5.90 0.96
C THR A 34 21.60 7.38 0.55
N THR A 35 20.47 8.10 0.45
CA THR A 35 20.28 9.50 0.92
C THR A 35 18.95 10.12 0.42
N THR A 36 18.14 10.60 1.39
CA THR A 36 17.18 11.72 1.35
C THR A 36 16.67 12.22 -0.01
N THR A 37 15.69 11.53 -0.58
CA THR A 37 14.72 12.17 -1.49
C THR A 37 13.31 11.79 -1.06
N LYS A 38 12.46 12.80 -0.92
CA LYS A 38 11.30 12.76 -0.05
C LYS A 38 10.02 12.49 -0.88
N ALA A 39 9.68 11.21 -1.01
CA ALA A 39 8.74 10.67 -1.99
C ALA A 39 7.28 10.56 -1.48
N TYR A 40 6.69 11.68 -1.05
CA TYR A 40 5.23 11.82 -0.87
C TYR A 40 4.59 12.46 -2.13
N ILE A 41 5.35 12.58 -3.22
CA ILE A 41 5.04 13.42 -4.39
C ILE A 41 4.54 12.61 -5.64
N GLY A 42 4.47 11.25 -5.67
CA GLY A 42 4.02 10.54 -6.92
C GLY A 42 3.74 9.00 -6.88
N ALA A 43 2.67 8.49 -7.55
CA ALA A 43 1.88 7.21 -7.46
C ALA A 43 1.51 6.53 -6.10
N VAL A 44 0.22 6.29 -5.75
CA VAL A 44 -0.14 5.40 -4.60
C VAL A 44 0.33 4.02 -5.03
N THR A 45 1.42 3.57 -4.42
CA THR A 45 2.15 2.40 -4.89
C THR A 45 2.10 1.30 -3.87
N ALA A 46 1.78 0.13 -4.35
CA ALA A 46 2.11 -1.09 -3.66
C ALA A 46 3.40 -1.65 -4.26
N SER A 47 4.15 -2.42 -3.49
CA SER A 47 5.34 -3.12 -4.01
C SER A 47 4.97 -3.86 -5.29
N GLY A 48 5.72 -3.68 -6.38
CA GLY A 48 5.45 -4.33 -7.67
C GLY A 48 4.03 -4.12 -8.23
N ALA A 49 3.39 -2.95 -8.01
CA ALA A 49 2.04 -2.69 -8.52
C ALA A 49 1.91 -2.80 -10.05
N ASP A 50 3.00 -2.53 -10.78
CA ASP A 50 3.12 -2.74 -12.23
C ASP A 50 2.98 -4.22 -12.63
N GLN A 51 3.25 -5.15 -11.69
CA GLN A 51 3.10 -6.58 -11.90
C GLN A 51 1.63 -7.04 -11.88
N CYS A 52 0.70 -6.18 -11.45
CA CYS A 52 -0.70 -6.56 -11.25
C CYS A 52 -1.47 -6.79 -12.54
N SER A 53 -1.04 -6.18 -13.66
CA SER A 53 -1.56 -6.48 -14.99
C SER A 53 -1.04 -7.80 -15.56
N SER A 54 0.06 -8.33 -15.03
CA SER A 54 0.64 -9.60 -15.46
C SER A 54 -0.03 -10.80 -14.79
N PRO A 55 -0.16 -11.94 -15.50
CA PRO A 55 -0.53 -13.22 -14.88
C PRO A 55 0.42 -13.54 -13.72
N VAL A 56 -0.11 -14.13 -12.64
CA VAL A 56 0.67 -14.41 -11.42
C VAL A 56 1.98 -15.15 -11.74
N SER A 57 1.94 -16.17 -12.60
CA SER A 57 3.12 -16.97 -12.99
C SER A 57 4.23 -16.17 -13.69
N ALA A 58 3.91 -15.02 -14.27
CA ALA A 58 4.86 -14.16 -14.98
C ALA A 58 5.45 -13.04 -14.10
N ARG A 59 4.84 -12.76 -12.94
CA ARG A 59 5.27 -11.67 -12.04
C ARG A 59 6.69 -11.91 -11.53
N LYS A 60 7.40 -10.82 -11.26
CA LYS A 60 8.78 -10.81 -10.77
C LYS A 60 8.90 -10.00 -9.48
N GLY A 61 9.80 -10.40 -8.61
CA GLY A 61 10.06 -9.73 -7.33
C GLY A 61 8.86 -9.79 -6.38
N ALA A 62 8.91 -8.97 -5.33
CA ALA A 62 7.78 -8.77 -4.43
C ALA A 62 6.69 -7.94 -5.14
N TRP A 63 5.45 -8.39 -5.06
CA TRP A 63 4.30 -7.67 -5.59
C TRP A 63 3.13 -7.70 -4.61
N VAL A 64 2.33 -6.64 -4.60
CA VAL A 64 1.05 -6.49 -3.90
C VAL A 64 0.08 -5.88 -4.89
N CYS A 65 -1.03 -6.57 -5.09
CA CYS A 65 -2.07 -6.15 -6.00
C CYS A 65 -3.34 -5.89 -5.21
N PRO A 66 -3.99 -4.75 -5.41
CA PRO A 66 -5.24 -4.50 -4.73
C PRO A 66 -6.31 -5.54 -5.03
N ASP A 67 -7.13 -5.84 -4.03
CA ASP A 67 -8.32 -6.68 -4.17
C ASP A 67 -9.57 -5.84 -3.97
N THR A 68 -10.02 -5.18 -5.04
CA THR A 68 -11.19 -4.30 -5.01
C THR A 68 -12.51 -5.08 -4.84
N SER A 69 -12.50 -6.40 -4.93
CA SER A 69 -13.71 -7.23 -4.78
C SER A 69 -14.25 -7.25 -3.34
N LYS A 70 -13.41 -6.87 -2.38
CA LYS A 70 -13.73 -6.85 -0.95
C LYS A 70 -14.09 -5.46 -0.42
N VAL A 71 -13.93 -4.43 -1.25
CA VAL A 71 -14.12 -3.05 -0.81
C VAL A 71 -15.57 -2.63 -1.00
N ARG A 72 -16.19 -2.07 0.04
CA ARG A 72 -17.53 -1.51 -0.03
C ARG A 72 -17.50 -0.20 -0.82
N ALA A 73 -17.88 -0.25 -2.10
CA ALA A 73 -17.88 0.94 -2.95
C ALA A 73 -18.90 2.02 -2.52
N ASP A 74 -19.97 1.63 -1.82
CA ASP A 74 -21.05 2.53 -1.46
C ASP A 74 -20.63 3.54 -0.37
N GLY A 75 -20.75 4.84 -0.70
CA GLY A 75 -20.55 5.94 0.26
C GLY A 75 -19.09 6.32 0.53
N GLY A 76 -18.13 5.76 -0.22
CA GLY A 76 -16.70 6.06 -0.08
C GLY A 76 -16.04 6.60 -1.36
N THR A 77 -14.92 7.30 -1.18
CA THR A 77 -14.02 7.74 -2.27
C THR A 77 -12.95 6.69 -2.49
N CYS A 78 -13.04 5.96 -3.60
CA CYS A 78 -12.28 4.73 -3.84
C CYS A 78 -11.07 4.90 -4.76
N SER A 79 -9.95 4.30 -4.35
CA SER A 79 -8.75 4.11 -5.15
C SER A 79 -8.60 2.63 -5.52
N ALA A 80 -7.55 2.32 -6.30
CA ALA A 80 -7.20 0.93 -6.56
C ALA A 80 -7.00 0.15 -5.25
N LEU A 81 -6.37 0.73 -4.22
CA LEU A 81 -6.01 0.05 -2.97
C LEU A 81 -7.11 -0.05 -1.91
N GLY A 82 -8.24 0.64 -2.09
CA GLY A 82 -9.28 0.72 -1.07
C GLY A 82 -10.05 2.04 -1.11
N CYS A 83 -11.01 2.22 -0.20
CA CYS A 83 -11.87 3.40 -0.15
C CYS A 83 -11.71 4.16 1.16
N TRP A 84 -11.84 5.49 1.06
CA TRP A 84 -12.06 6.36 2.20
C TRP A 84 -13.56 6.58 2.43
N TYR A 85 -14.01 6.39 3.65
CA TYR A 85 -15.37 6.66 4.11
C TYR A 85 -15.35 7.87 5.04
N TYR A 86 -16.31 8.78 4.83
CA TYR A 86 -16.41 10.04 5.56
C TYR A 86 -17.49 9.89 6.62
N VAL A 87 -17.08 9.59 7.85
CA VAL A 87 -18.02 9.28 8.93
C VAL A 87 -18.61 10.57 9.51
N ALA A 88 -17.78 11.61 9.64
CA ALA A 88 -18.18 12.95 10.04
C ALA A 88 -17.23 14.00 9.45
N ASN A 89 -17.55 15.28 9.55
CA ASN A 89 -16.66 16.36 9.09
C ASN A 89 -15.32 16.46 9.86
N TYR A 90 -15.06 15.62 10.86
CA TYR A 90 -13.79 15.51 11.57
C TYR A 90 -13.24 14.08 11.63
N TRP A 91 -13.83 13.13 10.89
CA TRP A 91 -13.51 11.71 10.98
C TRP A 91 -13.65 11.01 9.63
N ALA A 92 -12.56 10.40 9.16
CA ALA A 92 -12.54 9.53 7.99
C ALA A 92 -11.88 8.18 8.30
N GLU A 93 -12.31 7.16 7.59
CA GLU A 93 -11.78 5.79 7.69
C GLU A 93 -11.35 5.30 6.31
N PHE A 94 -10.25 4.58 6.23
CA PHE A 94 -9.79 3.87 5.05
C PHE A 94 -9.91 2.38 5.32
N SER A 95 -10.45 1.65 4.34
CA SER A 95 -10.38 0.19 4.30
C SER A 95 -9.87 -0.25 2.93
N GLY A 96 -8.92 -1.17 2.94
CA GLY A 96 -8.32 -1.69 1.71
C GLY A 96 -7.81 -3.11 1.87
N ASP A 97 -7.79 -3.83 0.75
CA ASP A 97 -7.37 -5.21 0.67
C ASP A 97 -6.34 -5.38 -0.44
N GLY A 98 -5.44 -6.35 -0.26
CA GLY A 98 -4.47 -6.70 -1.28
C GLY A 98 -4.15 -8.19 -1.29
N ILE A 99 -3.82 -8.71 -2.47
CA ILE A 99 -3.18 -10.02 -2.65
C ILE A 99 -1.72 -9.75 -2.91
N TYR A 100 -0.83 -10.43 -2.18
CA TYR A 100 0.60 -10.25 -2.31
C TYR A 100 1.34 -11.55 -2.61
N GLY A 101 2.51 -11.40 -3.20
CA GLY A 101 3.31 -12.54 -3.57
C GLY A 101 4.75 -12.19 -3.95
N TYR A 102 5.46 -13.23 -4.38
CA TYR A 102 6.85 -13.14 -4.80
C TYR A 102 7.08 -13.96 -6.06
N ASN A 103 7.63 -13.33 -7.10
CA ASN A 103 7.75 -13.93 -8.43
C ASN A 103 6.41 -14.57 -8.86
N GLY A 104 6.47 -15.77 -9.43
CA GLY A 104 5.32 -16.55 -9.87
C GLY A 104 4.39 -17.08 -8.76
N THR A 105 4.59 -16.70 -7.50
CA THR A 105 3.94 -17.32 -6.33
C THR A 105 3.09 -16.31 -5.58
N THR A 106 1.80 -16.63 -5.38
CA THR A 106 0.94 -15.91 -4.42
C THR A 106 1.28 -16.38 -3.00
N LEU A 107 1.49 -15.44 -2.09
CA LEU A 107 1.82 -15.74 -0.69
C LEU A 107 0.62 -15.63 0.24
N GLY A 108 -0.26 -14.67 0.00
CA GLY A 108 -1.47 -14.48 0.79
C GLY A 108 -2.21 -13.19 0.40
N SER A 109 -3.24 -12.87 1.19
CA SER A 109 -3.87 -11.56 1.21
C SER A 109 -3.56 -10.78 2.49
N THR A 110 -3.69 -9.47 2.39
CA THR A 110 -3.54 -8.47 3.45
C THR A 110 -4.76 -7.56 3.53
N GLU A 111 -5.07 -7.11 4.72
CA GLU A 111 -6.10 -6.12 5.00
C GLU A 111 -5.46 -4.91 5.69
N PHE A 112 -5.90 -3.71 5.32
CA PHE A 112 -5.42 -2.43 5.82
C PHE A 112 -6.59 -1.60 6.30
N PHE A 113 -6.50 -1.08 7.52
CA PHE A 113 -7.47 -0.12 8.04
C PHE A 113 -6.76 1.07 8.67
N ILE A 114 -7.26 2.27 8.37
CA ILE A 114 -6.76 3.51 8.98
C ILE A 114 -7.97 4.39 9.32
N GLU A 115 -8.07 4.82 10.56
CA GLU A 115 -8.97 5.91 10.92
C GLU A 115 -8.15 7.18 11.20
N VAL A 116 -8.68 8.32 10.75
CA VAL A 116 -8.13 9.65 10.99
C VAL A 116 -9.21 10.51 11.62
N GLN A 117 -8.91 11.01 12.82
CA GLN A 117 -9.74 11.96 13.54
C GLN A 117 -9.04 13.32 13.66
N PHE A 118 -9.81 14.40 13.58
CA PHE A 118 -9.34 15.77 13.73
C PHE A 118 -9.85 16.39 15.02
N SER A 119 -8.96 17.09 15.73
CA SER A 119 -9.30 17.84 16.94
C SER A 119 -8.44 19.09 17.02
N GLY A 120 -9.07 20.27 16.92
CA GLY A 120 -8.32 21.53 16.77
C GLY A 120 -7.35 21.47 15.58
N GLY A 121 -6.13 21.97 15.79
CA GLY A 121 -5.04 21.90 14.80
C GLY A 121 -4.37 20.53 14.67
N SER A 122 -4.90 19.47 15.30
CA SER A 122 -4.29 18.14 15.31
C SER A 122 -5.06 17.13 14.47
N SER A 123 -4.33 16.14 13.96
CA SER A 123 -4.90 14.90 13.42
C SER A 123 -4.33 13.72 14.20
N THR A 124 -5.17 12.75 14.50
CA THR A 124 -4.79 11.49 15.15
C THR A 124 -5.15 10.35 14.21
N SER A 125 -4.18 9.47 13.91
CA SER A 125 -4.45 8.26 13.13
C SER A 125 -4.58 7.06 14.08
N LYS A 126 -5.80 6.56 14.27
CA LYS A 126 -6.13 5.36 15.05
C LYS A 126 -7.57 4.90 14.77
N PRO A 127 -7.86 3.58 14.70
CA PRO A 127 -6.85 2.52 14.64
C PRO A 127 -6.06 2.56 13.32
N PHE A 128 -4.81 2.08 13.38
CA PHE A 128 -3.94 1.86 12.24
C PHE A 128 -3.61 0.37 12.23
N GLN A 129 -4.28 -0.38 11.37
CA GLN A 129 -4.40 -1.84 11.49
C GLN A 129 -3.93 -2.55 10.23
N PHE A 130 -3.27 -3.69 10.45
CA PHE A 130 -2.78 -4.59 9.42
C PHE A 130 -3.09 -6.03 9.78
N GLU A 131 -3.58 -6.80 8.82
CA GLU A 131 -3.70 -8.25 8.93
C GLU A 131 -3.12 -8.92 7.68
N SER A 132 -2.54 -10.11 7.85
CA SER A 132 -2.10 -10.96 6.74
C SER A 132 -2.51 -12.40 6.99
N THR A 133 -3.03 -13.05 5.95
CA THR A 133 -3.33 -14.50 5.94
C THR A 133 -2.09 -15.38 6.08
N ARG A 134 -0.89 -14.81 5.98
CA ARG A 134 0.40 -15.48 6.17
C ARG A 134 1.22 -14.73 7.21
N GLY A 135 1.96 -15.48 8.04
CA GLY A 135 2.80 -14.92 9.10
C GLY A 135 3.84 -13.93 8.55
N THR A 136 4.16 -12.91 9.35
CA THR A 136 5.11 -11.85 8.99
C THR A 136 6.29 -11.83 9.96
N LYS A 137 7.48 -11.53 9.44
CA LYS A 137 8.68 -11.34 10.26
C LYS A 137 8.67 -9.99 10.96
N GLN A 138 8.28 -8.96 10.22
CA GLN A 138 8.21 -7.59 10.69
C GLN A 138 7.09 -6.88 9.94
N VAL A 139 6.31 -6.08 10.65
CA VAL A 139 5.40 -5.07 10.12
C VAL A 139 5.93 -3.70 10.55
N ARG A 140 5.93 -2.74 9.65
CA ARG A 140 6.19 -1.33 9.93
C ARG A 140 5.00 -0.52 9.47
N ALA A 141 4.73 0.54 10.21
CA ALA A 141 3.75 1.53 9.87
C ALA A 141 4.40 2.90 9.96
N SER A 142 4.05 3.79 9.05
CA SER A 142 4.42 5.19 9.20
C SER A 142 3.32 6.11 8.72
N GLY A 143 3.37 7.34 9.20
CA GLY A 143 2.56 8.39 8.62
C GLY A 143 3.11 9.78 8.87
N GLU A 144 2.63 10.72 8.05
CA GLU A 144 3.13 12.09 7.93
C GLU A 144 1.96 13.02 7.58
N ARG A 145 1.91 14.22 8.17
CA ARG A 145 0.99 15.27 7.73
C ARG A 145 1.54 16.00 6.53
N LEU A 146 0.64 16.29 5.58
CA LEU A 146 0.92 17.05 4.38
C LEU A 146 0.20 18.40 4.44
N TYR A 147 0.81 19.44 3.89
CA TYR A 147 0.12 20.65 3.43
C TYR A 147 -0.15 20.54 1.93
N LEU A 148 -1.25 21.13 1.47
CA LEU A 148 -1.61 21.23 0.06
C LEU A 148 -1.68 22.69 -0.34
N SER A 149 -1.10 23.02 -1.48
CA SER A 149 -1.11 24.37 -2.06
C SER A 149 -1.14 24.29 -3.58
N SER A 150 -1.24 25.42 -4.26
CA SER A 150 -1.12 25.47 -5.73
C SER A 150 0.25 24.99 -6.23
N ALA A 151 1.32 25.17 -5.43
CA ALA A 151 2.66 24.69 -5.74
C ALA A 151 2.88 23.21 -5.40
N HIS A 152 2.07 22.67 -4.47
CA HIS A 152 2.12 21.28 -4.02
C HIS A 152 0.71 20.68 -3.96
N PRO A 153 0.00 20.57 -5.09
CA PRO A 153 -1.36 20.07 -5.11
C PRO A 153 -1.45 18.55 -4.78
N GLU A 154 -0.33 17.84 -4.87
CA GLU A 154 -0.12 16.44 -4.45
C GLU A 154 0.10 16.28 -2.93
N GLY A 155 0.47 17.38 -2.26
CA GLY A 155 0.80 17.43 -0.85
C GLY A 155 2.29 17.30 -0.53
N TYR A 156 2.75 18.07 0.46
CA TYR A 156 4.14 18.14 0.90
C TYR A 156 4.21 18.15 2.44
N PRO A 157 5.22 17.54 3.10
CA PRO A 157 5.32 17.46 4.53
C PRO A 157 5.26 18.81 5.17
N VAL A 158 4.42 18.84 6.18
CA VAL A 158 4.41 19.91 7.13
C VAL A 158 5.77 20.00 7.82
N SER A 159 6.26 21.24 7.99
CA SER A 159 7.42 21.54 8.83
C SER A 159 8.64 20.64 8.53
N GLY A 160 8.90 20.41 7.24
CA GLY A 160 10.01 19.61 6.76
C GLY A 160 9.97 18.12 7.11
N GLY A 161 8.81 17.56 7.52
CA GLY A 161 8.69 16.14 7.90
C GLY A 161 8.82 15.88 9.40
N SER A 162 8.76 16.92 10.23
CA SER A 162 8.81 16.77 11.70
C SER A 162 7.59 16.06 12.28
N THR A 163 6.51 15.95 11.51
CA THR A 163 5.30 15.23 11.91
C THR A 163 5.39 13.73 11.64
N ARG A 164 6.47 13.24 11.01
CA ARG A 164 6.66 11.83 10.69
C ARG A 164 6.66 11.00 11.95
N ARG A 165 5.86 9.94 11.95
CA ARG A 165 5.90 8.91 12.99
C ARG A 165 6.07 7.55 12.33
N THR A 166 6.90 6.72 12.95
CA THR A 166 7.16 5.36 12.53
C THR A 166 6.91 4.42 13.69
N TRP A 167 6.41 3.24 13.37
CA TRP A 167 6.22 2.13 14.29
C TRP A 167 6.72 0.87 13.61
N SER A 168 7.24 -0.07 14.40
CA SER A 168 7.62 -1.39 13.92
C SER A 168 7.38 -2.43 14.98
N GLY A 169 6.91 -3.60 14.57
CA GLY A 169 6.72 -4.76 15.44
C GLY A 169 6.81 -6.08 14.68
N GLY A 170 6.77 -7.19 15.42
CA GLY A 170 6.82 -8.55 14.89
C GLY A 170 7.80 -9.44 15.67
N PRO A 171 7.83 -10.74 15.38
CA PRO A 171 7.05 -11.44 14.35
C PRO A 171 5.56 -11.58 14.71
N TYR A 172 4.71 -11.79 13.70
CA TYR A 172 3.28 -12.05 13.87
C TYR A 172 2.86 -13.33 13.15
N GLY A 173 1.97 -14.09 13.78
CA GLY A 173 1.36 -15.28 13.16
C GLY A 173 0.42 -14.91 12.00
N ALA A 174 0.04 -15.92 11.21
CA ALA A 174 -1.01 -15.76 10.21
C ALA A 174 -2.35 -15.38 10.87
N GLY A 175 -3.09 -14.44 10.28
CA GLY A 175 -4.37 -13.94 10.78
C GLY A 175 -4.28 -13.09 12.05
N ALA A 176 -3.07 -12.67 12.46
CA ALA A 176 -2.92 -11.80 13.61
C ALA A 176 -3.25 -10.36 13.23
N LEU A 177 -4.26 -9.77 13.88
CA LEU A 177 -4.56 -8.35 13.77
C LEU A 177 -3.46 -7.52 14.48
N VAL A 178 -2.71 -6.76 13.70
CA VAL A 178 -1.63 -5.89 14.17
C VAL A 178 -2.15 -4.47 14.35
N ASN A 179 -2.21 -4.01 15.61
CA ASN A 179 -2.55 -2.62 15.94
C ASN A 179 -1.28 -1.76 15.99
N CYS A 180 -0.91 -1.20 14.84
CA CYS A 180 0.22 -0.28 14.73
C CYS A 180 -0.02 0.96 15.60
N PHE A 181 1.01 1.44 16.30
CA PHE A 181 0.93 2.54 17.27
C PHE A 181 0.01 2.29 18.49
N GLY A 182 -0.54 1.08 18.67
CA GLY A 182 -1.43 0.75 19.77
C GLY A 182 -2.72 1.58 19.78
N SER A 183 -3.44 1.58 20.92
CA SER A 183 -4.73 2.29 21.05
C SER A 183 -4.62 3.82 21.05
N GLY A 184 -3.41 4.36 21.31
CA GLY A 184 -3.15 5.79 21.29
C GLY A 184 -3.04 6.38 19.88
N GLY A 185 -2.69 5.55 18.89
CA GLY A 185 -2.36 6.02 17.54
C GLY A 185 -1.12 6.90 17.52
N TYR A 186 -1.00 7.70 16.46
CA TYR A 186 -0.05 8.80 16.44
C TYR A 186 -0.75 10.12 16.14
N VAL A 187 -0.27 11.19 16.79
CA VAL A 187 -0.79 12.55 16.65
C VAL A 187 0.19 13.39 15.84
N GLY A 188 -0.30 14.05 14.80
CA GLY A 188 0.40 15.10 14.08
C GLY A 188 -0.22 16.46 14.39
N TYR A 189 0.60 17.43 14.80
CA TYR A 189 0.15 18.80 15.08
C TYR A 189 0.63 19.76 14.00
N GLU A 190 -0.26 20.62 13.52
CA GLU A 190 0.09 21.78 12.71
C GLU A 190 -1.00 22.85 12.80
N SER A 191 -0.65 24.09 13.11
CA SER A 191 -1.64 25.15 13.32
C SER A 191 -1.65 26.21 12.23
N THR A 192 -0.72 26.14 11.28
CA THR A 192 -0.49 27.18 10.28
C THR A 192 -0.98 26.81 8.88
N VAL A 193 -1.28 25.53 8.63
CA VAL A 193 -1.61 25.03 7.31
C VAL A 193 -3.12 25.13 7.04
N ALA A 194 -3.50 25.86 5.98
CA ALA A 194 -4.90 26.06 5.60
C ALA A 194 -5.55 24.81 5.01
N HIS A 195 -4.86 24.08 4.13
CA HIS A 195 -5.33 22.82 3.54
C HIS A 195 -4.29 21.73 3.76
N ALA A 196 -4.72 20.58 4.26
CA ALA A 196 -3.86 19.52 4.71
C ALA A 196 -4.38 18.13 4.32
N GLY A 197 -3.47 17.16 4.42
CA GLY A 197 -3.68 15.75 4.19
C GLY A 197 -2.84 14.92 5.17
N VAL A 198 -3.01 13.61 5.16
CA VAL A 198 -2.14 12.66 5.86
C VAL A 198 -1.73 11.58 4.88
N ALA A 199 -0.44 11.22 4.86
CA ALA A 199 0.06 10.04 4.18
C ALA A 199 0.34 8.95 5.20
N HIS A 200 0.05 7.71 4.83
CA HIS A 200 0.26 6.50 5.62
C HIS A 200 0.97 5.45 4.76
N GLN A 201 1.78 4.63 5.41
CA GLN A 201 2.50 3.53 4.78
C GLN A 201 2.43 2.30 5.69
N PHE A 202 2.13 1.15 5.09
CA PHE A 202 2.37 -0.16 5.68
C PHE A 202 3.53 -0.82 4.95
N ASP A 203 4.45 -1.43 5.70
CA ASP A 203 5.49 -2.30 5.17
C ASP A 203 5.50 -3.63 5.91
N TRP A 204 5.77 -4.74 5.22
CA TRP A 204 5.99 -6.02 5.89
C TRP A 204 7.02 -6.88 5.15
N THR A 205 7.50 -7.89 5.86
CA THR A 205 8.48 -8.87 5.37
C THR A 205 8.07 -10.29 5.74
N ASP A 206 8.44 -11.25 4.90
CA ASP A 206 8.14 -12.68 5.09
C ASP A 206 9.16 -13.29 6.06
N PRO A 207 8.76 -14.23 6.92
CA PRO A 207 9.69 -14.97 7.78
C PRO A 207 10.57 -15.95 7.01
N SER A 208 10.16 -16.40 5.82
CA SER A 208 10.94 -17.33 4.99
C SER A 208 12.04 -16.64 4.21
N SER A 209 13.23 -17.23 4.21
CA SER A 209 14.32 -16.83 3.31
C SER A 209 14.02 -17.13 1.84
N SER A 210 13.01 -17.96 1.53
CA SER A 210 12.58 -18.25 0.17
C SER A 210 11.89 -17.08 -0.54
N TYR A 211 11.43 -16.08 0.23
CA TYR A 211 10.75 -14.90 -0.30
C TYR A 211 11.47 -13.63 0.15
N PRO A 212 12.71 -13.41 -0.30
CA PRO A 212 13.49 -12.24 0.09
C PRO A 212 12.87 -11.00 -0.56
N GLY A 213 12.16 -10.21 0.24
CA GLY A 213 11.47 -9.04 -0.26
C GLY A 213 10.85 -8.18 0.84
N ARG A 214 10.46 -6.98 0.44
CA ARG A 214 9.64 -6.06 1.23
C ARG A 214 8.38 -5.78 0.44
N TRP A 215 7.25 -5.95 1.09
CA TRP A 215 5.96 -5.53 0.58
C TRP A 215 5.55 -4.26 1.29
N TYR A 216 4.88 -3.38 0.57
CA TYR A 216 4.44 -2.12 1.09
C TYR A 216 3.20 -1.62 0.35
N THR A 217 2.47 -0.69 0.97
CA THR A 217 1.38 0.07 0.37
C THR A 217 1.37 1.50 0.93
N PHE A 218 0.98 2.47 0.09
CA PHE A 218 0.82 3.87 0.45
C PHE A 218 -0.64 4.29 0.38
N ILE A 219 -1.10 5.04 1.38
CA ILE A 219 -2.47 5.51 1.47
C ILE A 219 -2.44 7.00 1.81
N LYS A 220 -3.17 7.81 1.06
CA LYS A 220 -3.32 9.25 1.35
C LYS A 220 -4.75 9.55 1.73
N SER A 221 -4.92 10.36 2.77
CA SER A 221 -6.22 10.81 3.23
C SER A 221 -6.87 11.78 2.24
N PRO A 222 -8.18 11.99 2.38
CA PRO A 222 -8.85 13.16 1.84
C PRO A 222 -8.26 14.46 2.37
N LYS A 223 -8.51 15.53 1.62
CA LYS A 223 -8.20 16.89 2.03
C LYS A 223 -9.07 17.30 3.20
N PHE A 224 -8.45 18.05 4.10
CA PHE A 224 -9.11 18.75 5.18
C PHE A 224 -8.60 20.18 5.24
N HIS A 225 -9.48 21.11 5.60
CA HIS A 225 -9.17 22.52 5.73
C HIS A 225 -9.22 22.98 7.19
N ARG A 226 -8.43 24.01 7.51
CA ARG A 226 -8.46 24.68 8.80
C ARG A 226 -9.53 25.75 8.77
N ASN A 227 -10.52 25.65 9.66
CA ASN A 227 -11.56 26.66 9.81
C ASN A 227 -11.06 27.90 10.58
N SER A 228 -11.90 28.94 10.67
CA SER A 228 -11.57 30.20 11.34
C SER A 228 -11.33 30.06 12.85
N ALA A 229 -11.91 29.05 13.49
CA ALA A 229 -11.64 28.70 14.89
C ALA A 229 -10.32 27.92 15.08
N GLY A 230 -9.63 27.61 13.98
CA GLY A 230 -8.36 26.91 13.97
C GLY A 230 -8.46 25.39 14.09
N ALA A 231 -9.66 24.83 13.95
CA ALA A 231 -9.89 23.39 13.91
C ALA A 231 -9.88 22.87 12.47
N TYR A 232 -9.44 21.62 12.28
CA TYR A 232 -9.52 20.96 10.99
C TYR A 232 -10.85 20.27 10.77
N ASN A 233 -11.40 20.46 9.57
CA ASN A 233 -12.55 19.75 9.07
C ASN A 233 -12.22 19.12 7.71
N LEU A 234 -12.76 17.94 7.45
CA LEU A 234 -12.79 17.40 6.09
C LEU A 234 -13.55 18.35 5.18
N ASP A 235 -13.10 18.48 3.93
CA ASP A 235 -13.80 19.27 2.94
C ASP A 235 -15.20 18.67 2.66
N ASP A 236 -16.19 19.53 2.40
CA ASP A 236 -17.55 19.13 2.00
C ASP A 236 -17.95 19.87 0.69
N PRO A 237 -18.17 19.14 -0.42
CA PRO A 237 -18.01 17.69 -0.56
C PRO A 237 -16.55 17.27 -0.37
N PRO A 238 -16.28 16.02 0.02
CA PRO A 238 -14.93 15.55 0.19
C PRO A 238 -14.04 15.72 -1.03
N GLN A 239 -12.91 16.37 -0.83
CA GLN A 239 -11.92 16.58 -1.87
C GLN A 239 -10.69 15.73 -1.63
N MET A 240 -10.00 15.39 -2.71
CA MET A 240 -8.73 14.70 -2.66
C MET A 240 -7.62 15.58 -3.26
N GLY A 241 -6.36 15.30 -2.89
CA GLY A 241 -5.18 15.85 -3.58
C GLY A 241 -5.20 15.60 -5.09
N SER A 242 -4.52 16.42 -5.88
CA SER A 242 -4.22 15.99 -7.25
C SER A 242 -3.37 14.72 -7.16
N ALA A 243 -3.65 13.72 -8.00
CA ALA A 243 -2.97 12.43 -7.93
C ALA A 243 -3.04 11.76 -6.54
N TRP A 244 -4.18 11.88 -5.84
CA TRP A 244 -4.42 11.20 -4.56
C TRP A 244 -4.43 9.68 -4.67
N TYR A 245 -4.83 9.15 -5.83
CA TYR A 245 -4.69 7.74 -6.22
C TYR A 245 -3.37 7.47 -6.95
N GLY A 246 -2.45 8.44 -6.86
CA GLY A 246 -1.30 8.63 -7.74
C GLY A 246 -0.14 9.34 -7.04
N SER A 247 0.11 9.10 -5.72
CA SER A 247 1.31 9.54 -4.97
C SER A 247 1.94 8.57 -3.91
N GLY A 248 3.27 8.37 -3.83
CA GLY A 248 3.99 7.28 -3.12
C GLY A 248 5.54 7.32 -3.17
N TRP A 249 6.17 6.44 -2.37
CA TRP A 249 7.55 6.59 -1.86
C TRP A 249 8.55 5.53 -2.33
N ASP A 250 9.82 5.94 -2.47
CA ASP A 250 10.98 5.09 -2.75
C ASP A 250 11.44 4.34 -1.48
N PRO A 251 11.34 3.01 -1.44
CA PRO A 251 11.76 2.19 -0.31
C PRO A 251 13.28 2.21 -0.08
N SER A 252 13.82 3.31 0.47
CA SER A 252 15.02 3.20 1.32
C SER A 252 14.78 2.23 2.48
#